data_AF-A0A1G3UBD7-F1
#
_entry.id   AF-A0A1G3UBD7-F1
#
_cell.length_a   1.000
_cell.length_b   1.000
_cell.length_c   1.000
_cell.angle_alpha   90.00
_cell.angle_beta   90.00
_cell.angle_gamma   90.00
#
_symmetry.space_group_name_H-M   'P 1'
#
loop_
_entity.id
_entity.type
_entity.pdbx_description
1 polymer ?
#
loop_
_entity_poly.entity_id
_entity_poly.type
_entity_poly.pdbx_seq_one_letter_code
_entity_poly.pdbx_strand_id
1 'polypeptide(L)'
;MNYEKFEKALEVLDIVTRITQSELKEKYLKLSKIYHPDMPDGDAKKFKEINEAYKLVNSYMQNFRFQLDEDEFYGQNPFSRKSKDWFYSY
;
A
#
# COMPACT_ATOMS: atom_id res chain seq x y z
N MET A 1 5.28 -11.75 -12.35
CA MET A 1 5.05 -11.55 -10.91
C MET A 1 4.28 -12.75 -10.41
N ASN A 2 4.77 -13.49 -9.40
CA ASN A 2 4.06 -14.67 -8.86
C ASN A 2 3.19 -14.22 -7.68
N TYR A 3 1.93 -14.66 -7.64
CA TYR A 3 0.98 -14.33 -6.59
C TYR A 3 1.44 -14.83 -5.21
N GLU A 4 2.01 -16.03 -5.13
CA GLU A 4 2.53 -16.60 -3.87
C GLU A 4 3.61 -15.72 -3.24
N LYS A 5 4.47 -15.11 -4.07
CA LYS A 5 5.50 -14.18 -3.60
C LYS A 5 4.91 -12.85 -3.12
N PHE A 6 3.81 -12.42 -3.75
CA PHE A 6 3.10 -11.20 -3.36
C PHE A 6 2.37 -11.40 -2.04
N GLU A 7 1.65 -12.51 -1.88
CA GLU A 7 0.98 -12.88 -0.63
C GLU A 7 1.97 -12.97 0.53
N LYS A 8 3.09 -13.69 0.35
CA LYS A 8 4.15 -13.74 1.36
C LYS A 8 4.72 -12.35 1.69
N ALA A 9 4.84 -11.46 0.72
CA ALA A 9 5.30 -10.09 0.95
C ALA A 9 4.29 -9.27 1.79
N LEU A 10 2.99 -9.49 1.59
CA LEU A 10 1.95 -8.87 2.43
C LEU A 10 2.02 -9.40 3.87
N GLU A 11 2.21 -10.71 4.06
CA GLU A 11 2.37 -11.31 5.39
C GLU A 11 3.60 -10.76 6.13
N VAL A 12 4.76 -10.67 5.45
CA VAL A 12 5.99 -10.12 6.03
C VAL A 12 5.84 -8.66 6.47
N LEU A 13 5.05 -7.88 5.73
CA LEU A 13 4.74 -6.48 6.05
C LEU A 13 3.53 -6.33 6.98
N ASP A 14 2.92 -7.44 7.43
CA ASP A 14 1.73 -7.47 8.28
C ASP A 14 0.54 -6.71 7.65
N ILE A 15 0.34 -6.84 6.35
CA ILE A 15 -0.74 -6.14 5.61
C ILE A 15 -1.94 -7.08 5.46
N VAL A 16 -3.03 -6.76 6.16
CA VAL A 16 -4.25 -7.60 6.16
C VAL A 16 -5.30 -7.11 5.17
N THR A 17 -5.36 -5.80 4.92
CA THR A 17 -6.45 -5.16 4.14
C THR A 17 -5.91 -4.11 3.18
N ARG A 18 -6.80 -3.25 2.66
CA ARG A 18 -6.44 -2.12 1.81
C ARG A 18 -5.54 -1.16 2.59
N ILE A 19 -4.40 -0.82 1.99
CA ILE A 19 -3.49 0.19 2.51
C ILE A 19 -3.16 1.19 1.41
N THR A 20 -2.85 2.41 1.83
CA THR A 20 -2.29 3.44 0.97
C THR A 20 -0.77 3.31 0.86
N GLN A 21 -0.18 3.97 -0.14
CA GLN A 21 1.28 3.97 -0.30
C GLN A 21 1.98 4.64 0.90
N SER A 22 1.34 5.64 1.50
CA SER A 22 1.81 6.29 2.73
C SER A 22 1.88 5.29 3.89
N GLU A 23 0.80 4.52 4.10
CA GLU A 23 0.75 3.51 5.16
C GLU A 23 1.75 2.37 4.93
N LEU A 24 1.97 1.96 3.67
CA LEU A 24 3.01 1.00 3.30
C LEU A 24 4.39 1.48 3.77
N LYS A 25 4.71 2.75 3.49
CA LYS A 25 5.97 3.37 3.88
C LYS A 25 6.10 3.46 5.40
N GLU A 26 5.02 3.83 6.10
CA GLU A 26 5.02 3.87 7.56
C GLU A 26 5.24 2.50 8.20
N LYS A 27 4.55 1.44 7.70
CA LYS A 27 4.76 0.06 8.16
C LYS A 27 6.20 -0.40 7.94
N TYR A 28 6.74 -0.16 6.75
CA TYR A 28 8.15 -0.47 6.45
C TYR A 28 9.11 0.23 7.41
N LEU A 29 8.90 1.51 7.70
CA LEU A 29 9.74 2.27 8.64
C LEU A 29 9.64 1.73 10.07
N LYS A 30 8.44 1.35 10.52
CA LYS A 30 8.23 0.73 11.85
C LYS A 30 8.97 -0.60 11.96
N LEU A 31 8.78 -1.50 10.99
CA LEU A 31 9.44 -2.80 10.97
C LEU A 31 10.96 -2.68 10.82
N SER A 32 11.43 -1.76 9.97
CA SER A 32 12.85 -1.47 9.78
C SER A 32 13.52 -1.04 11.08
N LYS A 33 12.85 -0.21 11.89
CA LYS A 33 13.39 0.21 13.19
C LYS A 33 13.45 -0.92 14.20
N ILE A 34 12.53 -1.89 14.15
CA ILE A 34 12.51 -3.03 15.08
C ILE A 34 13.61 -4.03 14.72
N TYR A 35 13.72 -4.38 13.44
CA TYR A 35 14.64 -5.44 12.97
C TYR A 35 15.99 -4.91 12.47
N HIS A 36 16.30 -3.62 12.66
CA HIS A 36 17.58 -3.05 12.24
C HIS A 36 18.74 -3.82 12.89
N PRO A 37 19.83 -4.16 12.16
CA PRO A 37 20.96 -4.92 12.72
C PRO A 37 21.64 -4.23 13.92
N ASP A 38 21.52 -2.92 14.04
CA ASP A 38 22.06 -2.15 15.18
C ASP A 38 21.16 -2.15 16.43
N MET A 39 19.95 -2.70 16.33
CA MET A 39 19.03 -2.83 17.46
C MET A 39 19.29 -4.12 18.22
N PRO A 40 19.03 -4.16 19.54
CA PRO A 40 19.28 -5.33 20.37
C PRO A 40 18.49 -6.57 19.92
N ASP A 41 17.29 -6.38 19.35
CA ASP A 41 16.45 -7.44 18.74
C ASP A 41 16.58 -7.49 17.20
N GLY A 42 17.68 -6.93 16.68
CA GLY A 42 17.96 -6.83 15.25
C GLY A 42 18.13 -8.19 14.58
N ASP A 43 17.57 -8.34 13.39
CA ASP A 43 17.73 -9.55 12.58
C ASP A 43 17.94 -9.16 11.13
N ALA A 44 19.20 -9.29 10.68
CA ALA A 44 19.60 -8.95 9.33
C ALA A 44 18.87 -9.77 8.25
N LYS A 45 18.47 -11.02 8.56
CA LYS A 45 17.70 -11.85 7.61
C LYS A 45 16.29 -11.31 7.47
N LYS A 46 15.60 -11.06 8.59
CA LYS A 46 14.25 -10.46 8.56
C LYS A 46 14.24 -9.08 7.93
N PHE A 47 15.24 -8.25 8.23
CA PHE A 47 15.36 -6.93 7.63
C PHE A 47 15.46 -7.00 6.09
N LYS A 48 16.23 -7.97 5.57
CA LYS A 48 16.32 -8.22 4.13
C LYS A 48 14.98 -8.65 3.55
N GLU A 49 14.28 -9.58 4.21
CA GLU A 49 12.94 -10.03 3.78
C GLU A 49 11.93 -8.88 3.75
N ILE A 50 11.92 -8.02 4.78
CA ILE A 50 11.05 -6.82 4.85
C ILE A 50 11.37 -5.86 3.70
N ASN A 51 12.64 -5.64 3.39
CA ASN A 51 13.05 -4.75 2.30
C ASN A 51 12.65 -5.31 0.92
N GLU A 52 12.83 -6.62 0.70
CA GLU A 52 12.38 -7.28 -0.54
C GLU A 52 10.85 -7.23 -0.68
N ALA A 53 10.12 -7.52 0.39
CA ALA A 53 8.66 -7.42 0.44
C ALA A 53 8.18 -6.00 0.11
N TYR A 54 8.78 -4.98 0.75
CA TYR A 54 8.44 -3.57 0.50
C TYR A 54 8.68 -3.19 -0.96
N LYS A 55 9.83 -3.56 -1.55
CA LYS A 55 10.12 -3.27 -2.96
C LYS A 55 9.10 -3.90 -3.89
N LEU A 56 8.71 -5.15 -3.61
CA LEU A 56 7.74 -5.89 -4.42
C LEU A 56 6.35 -5.23 -4.36
N VAL A 57 5.84 -4.94 -3.16
CA VAL A 57 4.52 -4.30 -2.98
C VAL A 57 4.53 -2.87 -3.51
N ASN A 58 5.58 -2.10 -3.26
CA ASN A 58 5.70 -0.74 -3.77
C ASN A 58 5.77 -0.71 -5.31
N SER A 59 6.51 -1.64 -5.93
CA SER A 59 6.55 -1.78 -7.38
C SER A 59 5.18 -2.14 -7.95
N TYR A 60 4.44 -3.03 -7.29
CA TYR A 60 3.06 -3.36 -7.67
C TYR A 60 2.15 -2.12 -7.64
N MET A 61 2.19 -1.35 -6.55
CA MET A 61 1.36 -0.15 -6.40
C MET A 61 1.73 0.93 -7.42
N GLN A 62 3.02 1.12 -7.72
CA GLN A 62 3.50 2.11 -8.68
C GLN A 62 3.17 1.76 -10.14
N ASN A 63 3.16 0.47 -10.47
CA ASN A 63 2.80 0.00 -11.82
C ASN A 63 1.30 -0.28 -11.96
N PHE A 64 0.51 0.00 -10.92
CA PHE A 64 -0.92 -0.19 -10.96
C PHE A 64 -1.54 0.79 -11.96
N ARG A 65 -2.36 0.28 -12.87
CA ARG A 65 -3.03 1.10 -13.88
C ARG A 65 -4.38 1.52 -13.34
N PHE A 66 -4.62 2.82 -13.34
CA PHE A 66 -5.89 3.44 -12.97
C PHE A 66 -6.65 3.81 -14.24
N GLN A 67 -7.96 3.58 -14.26
CA GLN A 67 -8.86 4.19 -15.24
C GLN A 67 -9.20 5.60 -14.74
N LEU A 68 -8.90 6.62 -15.54
CA LEU A 68 -9.11 8.02 -15.16
C LEU A 68 -10.48 8.49 -15.66
N ASP A 69 -11.53 7.76 -15.32
CA ASP A 69 -12.92 8.10 -15.64
C ASP A 69 -13.72 8.53 -14.40
N GLU A 70 -14.93 9.06 -14.63
CA GLU A 70 -15.79 9.54 -13.54
C GLU A 70 -16.14 8.42 -12.56
N ASP A 71 -16.41 7.21 -13.04
CA ASP A 71 -16.88 6.11 -12.21
C ASP A 71 -15.76 5.62 -11.27
N GLU A 72 -14.52 5.50 -11.75
CA GLU A 72 -13.36 5.21 -10.90
C GLU A 72 -13.10 6.34 -9.91
N PHE A 73 -13.20 7.61 -10.32
CA PHE A 73 -13.01 8.74 -9.41
C PHE A 73 -13.98 8.71 -8.22
N TYR A 74 -15.27 8.50 -8.45
CA TYR A 74 -16.27 8.42 -7.37
C TYR A 74 -16.18 7.10 -6.59
N GLY A 75 -15.74 6.01 -7.20
CA GLY A 75 -15.44 4.76 -6.52
C GLY A 75 -14.30 4.89 -5.50
N GLN A 76 -13.25 5.62 -5.85
CA GLN A 76 -12.13 5.94 -4.95
C GLN A 76 -12.46 7.05 -3.96
N ASN A 77 -13.41 7.94 -4.28
CA ASN A 77 -13.79 9.10 -3.47
C ASN A 77 -15.31 9.14 -3.22
N PRO A 78 -15.86 8.28 -2.34
CA PRO A 78 -17.31 8.17 -2.12
C PRO A 78 -17.96 9.46 -1.60
N PHE A 79 -17.18 10.33 -0.96
CA PHE A 79 -17.67 11.59 -0.36
C PHE A 79 -17.58 12.80 -1.31
N SER A 80 -16.95 12.65 -2.48
CA SER A 80 -16.94 13.69 -3.50
C SER A 80 -18.32 13.78 -4.14
N ARG A 81 -19.02 14.91 -3.99
CA ARG A 81 -20.34 15.11 -4.63
C ARG A 81 -20.18 15.16 -6.15
N LYS A 82 -21.00 14.39 -6.89
CA LYS A 82 -21.17 14.59 -8.34
C LYS A 82 -21.72 16.01 -8.52
N SER A 83 -20.92 16.93 -9.05
CA SER A 83 -21.36 18.29 -9.39
C SER A 83 -22.23 18.24 -10.65
N LYS A 84 -23.37 17.55 -10.56
CA LYS A 84 -24.41 17.52 -11.58
C LYS A 84 -25.76 17.15 -10.98
N ASP A 85 -26.03 17.66 -9.78
CA ASP A 85 -27.40 17.80 -9.33
C ASP A 85 -28.02 18.98 -10.09
N TRP A 86 -28.72 18.65 -11.18
CA TRP A 86 -29.67 19.52 -11.89
C TRP A 86 -30.74 20.14 -10.97
N PHE A 87 -30.80 19.71 -9.71
CA PHE A 87 -31.74 20.13 -8.68
C PHE A 87 -31.49 21.55 -8.11
N TYR A 88 -30.38 22.21 -8.47
CA TYR A 88 -30.10 23.61 -8.09
C TYR A 88 -30.42 24.63 -9.21
N SER A 89 -31.43 24.33 -10.01
CA SER A 89 -31.98 25.27 -10.99
C SER A 89 -33.47 25.55 -10.72
N TYR A 90 -33.78 26.06 -9.52
CA TYR A 90 -35.02 26.77 -9.20
C TYR A 90 -34.80 27.74 -8.04
#